data_AF-A0A5E4UWM3-F1
#
_entry.id   AF-A0A5E4UWM3-F1
#
_cell.length_a   1.000
_cell.length_b   1.000
_cell.length_c   1.000
_cell.angle_alpha   90.00
_cell.angle_beta   90.00
_cell.angle_gamma   90.00
#
_symmetry.space_group_name_H-M   'P 1'
#
loop_
_entity.id
_entity.type
_entity.pdbx_description
1 polymer ?
#
loop_
_entity_poly.entity_id
_entity_poly.type
_entity_poly.pdbx_seq_one_letter_code
_entity_poly.pdbx_strand_id
1 'polypeptide(L)'
;MDPLSDVLNDLRADAVVTGRFTFGAPWSLRKPALDGAPFRTAMGEPFYLVVAGMAPVRVEPGDCVLLPHGHEHVMCSSLDETPIAFEQLMSAQGIEPRLDTPLAFRAGGQGPVSDLYTGVVMFR
;
A
#
# COMPACT_ATOMS: atom_id res chain seq x y z
N MET A 1 2.75 35.77 14.08
CA MET A 1 2.13 34.44 14.15
C MET A 1 1.82 34.08 12.72
N ASP A 2 2.61 33.18 12.15
CA ASP A 2 2.37 32.66 10.81
C ASP A 2 1.55 31.37 10.99
N PRO A 3 0.23 31.38 10.72
CA PRO A 3 -0.62 30.22 10.94
C PRO A 3 -0.19 29.01 10.10
N LEU A 4 0.57 29.22 9.01
CA LEU A 4 1.13 28.13 8.23
C LEU A 4 2.31 27.47 8.95
N SER A 5 3.20 28.25 9.57
CA SER A 5 4.30 27.73 10.40
C SER A 5 3.81 26.98 11.64
N ASP A 6 2.70 27.41 12.25
CA ASP A 6 2.12 26.71 13.40
C ASP A 6 1.50 25.35 12.97
N VAL A 7 0.80 25.32 11.82
CA VAL A 7 0.27 24.07 11.23
C VAL A 7 1.39 23.12 10.79
N LEU A 8 2.48 23.65 10.23
CA LEU A 8 3.64 22.85 9.81
C LEU A 8 4.46 22.32 11.00
N ASN A 9 4.46 23.02 12.15
CA ASN A 9 5.09 22.52 13.37
C ASN A 9 4.30 21.39 14.04
N ASP A 10 2.98 21.31 13.81
CA ASP A 10 2.12 20.19 14.22
C ASP A 10 2.25 18.98 13.27
N LEU A 11 2.61 19.19 12.00
CA LEU A 11 2.86 18.11 11.03
C LEU A 11 4.22 17.41 11.29
N ARG A 12 4.37 16.76 12.44
CA ARG A 12 5.45 15.81 12.68
C ARG A 12 5.05 14.43 12.17
N ALA A 13 5.82 13.91 11.22
CA ALA A 13 5.73 12.49 10.84
C ALA A 13 6.23 11.65 12.02
N ASP A 14 5.29 11.09 12.79
CA ASP A 14 5.58 10.49 14.10
C ASP A 14 6.10 9.06 14.02
N ALA A 15 5.77 8.34 12.95
CA ALA A 15 6.25 6.99 12.70
C ALA A 15 6.14 6.66 11.21
N VAL A 16 7.15 5.97 10.68
CA VAL A 16 7.10 5.31 9.38
C VAL A 16 7.18 3.82 9.62
N VAL A 17 6.09 3.12 9.35
CA VAL A 17 6.08 1.64 9.33
C VAL A 17 6.45 1.22 7.93
N THR A 18 7.52 0.46 7.75
CA THR A 18 7.95 -0.01 6.43
C THR A 18 7.52 -1.46 6.22
N GLY A 19 7.46 -1.89 4.96
CA GLY A 19 7.16 -3.27 4.64
C GLY A 19 7.56 -3.62 3.21
N ARG A 20 7.61 -4.92 2.93
CA ARG A 20 7.83 -5.43 1.58
C ARG A 20 6.77 -6.46 1.24
N PHE A 21 5.98 -6.17 0.20
CA PHE A 21 4.99 -7.11 -0.30
C PHE A 21 5.46 -7.68 -1.63
N THR A 22 5.55 -8.99 -1.72
CA THR A 22 5.93 -9.68 -2.96
C THR A 22 4.72 -10.44 -3.50
N PHE A 23 4.27 -10.12 -4.71
CA PHE A 23 3.12 -10.78 -5.32
C PHE A 23 3.48 -11.43 -6.65
N GLY A 24 3.17 -12.72 -6.81
CA GLY A 24 3.23 -13.39 -8.11
C GLY A 24 1.87 -13.39 -8.80
N ALA A 25 1.79 -13.11 -10.09
CA ALA A 25 0.54 -13.17 -10.85
C ALA A 25 -0.04 -14.61 -10.89
N PRO A 26 -1.37 -14.78 -10.91
CA PRO A 26 -2.39 -13.75 -10.71
C PRO A 26 -2.54 -13.33 -9.22
N TRP A 27 -2.84 -12.06 -8.98
CA TRP A 27 -3.13 -11.55 -7.64
C TRP A 27 -3.98 -10.27 -7.67
N SER A 28 -4.78 -10.08 -6.62
CA SER A 28 -5.52 -8.84 -6.35
C SER A 28 -5.74 -8.69 -4.85
N LEU A 29 -5.35 -7.55 -4.29
CA LEU A 29 -5.37 -7.25 -2.86
C LEU A 29 -6.12 -5.96 -2.61
N ARG A 30 -7.16 -6.02 -1.77
CA ARG A 30 -7.84 -4.83 -1.24
C ARG A 30 -7.26 -4.45 0.12
N LYS A 31 -6.74 -3.23 0.21
CA LYS A 31 -6.30 -2.60 1.46
C LYS A 31 -7.43 -1.70 1.99
N PRO A 32 -7.82 -1.83 3.27
CA PRO A 32 -8.81 -0.94 3.86
C PRO A 32 -8.30 0.50 3.87
N ALA A 33 -9.22 1.44 4.11
CA ALA A 33 -8.83 2.79 4.46
C ALA A 33 -8.04 2.80 5.76
N LEU A 34 -7.09 3.73 5.88
CA LEU A 34 -6.23 3.88 7.05
C LEU A 34 -6.06 5.35 7.40
N ASP A 35 -5.89 5.62 8.70
CA ASP A 35 -5.64 6.97 9.21
C ASP A 35 -4.14 7.30 9.10
N GLY A 36 -3.74 7.77 7.93
CA GLY A 36 -2.34 8.00 7.55
C GLY A 36 -2.13 8.00 6.04
N ALA A 37 -0.92 8.35 5.61
CA ALA A 37 -0.55 8.41 4.20
C ALA A 37 0.33 7.21 3.80
N PRO A 38 -0.25 6.13 3.24
CA PRO A 38 0.54 5.06 2.66
C PRO A 38 1.25 5.54 1.40
N PHE A 39 2.51 5.15 1.28
CA PHE A 39 3.27 5.27 0.05
C PHE A 39 3.81 3.90 -0.37
N ARG A 40 4.02 3.72 -1.67
CA ARG A 40 4.57 2.50 -2.23
C ARG A 40 5.53 2.80 -3.35
N THR A 41 6.68 2.15 -3.32
CA THR A 41 7.61 2.10 -4.44
C THR A 41 7.45 0.76 -5.14
N ALA A 42 7.13 0.82 -6.43
CA ALA A 42 6.92 -0.34 -7.28
C ALA A 42 8.24 -0.85 -7.85
N MET A 43 8.44 -2.15 -7.82
CA MET A 43 9.60 -2.86 -8.37
C MET A 43 9.11 -4.15 -9.04
N GLY A 44 9.90 -4.71 -9.97
CA GLY A 44 9.52 -5.93 -10.66
C GLY A 44 8.48 -5.66 -11.74
N GLU A 45 7.38 -6.43 -11.77
CA GLU A 45 6.32 -6.29 -12.76
C GLU A 45 5.33 -5.17 -12.44
N PRO A 46 4.85 -4.43 -13.46
CA PRO A 46 3.80 -3.42 -13.31
C PRO A 46 2.52 -4.01 -12.71
N PHE A 47 1.77 -3.17 -12.00
CA PHE A 47 0.46 -3.53 -11.45
C PHE A 47 -0.52 -2.36 -11.58
N TYR A 48 -1.79 -2.60 -11.31
CA TYR A 48 -2.81 -1.55 -11.27
C TYR A 48 -3.12 -1.14 -9.84
N LEU A 49 -3.23 0.16 -9.61
CA LEU A 49 -3.79 0.77 -8.40
C LEU A 49 -5.19 1.31 -8.73
N VAL A 50 -6.18 0.86 -7.98
CA VAL A 50 -7.58 1.26 -8.14
C VAL A 50 -8.06 1.93 -6.86
N VAL A 51 -8.52 3.18 -6.99
CA VAL A 51 -9.10 3.98 -5.92
C VAL A 51 -10.49 4.42 -6.35
N ALA A 52 -11.48 4.35 -5.45
CA ALA A 52 -12.85 4.72 -5.78
C ALA A 52 -12.94 6.17 -6.29
N GLY A 53 -13.66 6.38 -7.39
CA GLY A 53 -13.82 7.70 -8.02
C GLY A 53 -12.65 8.14 -8.91
N MET A 54 -11.63 7.29 -9.11
CA MET A 54 -10.51 7.55 -10.01
C MET A 54 -10.45 6.50 -11.13
N ALA A 55 -9.87 6.87 -12.27
CA ALA A 55 -9.48 5.87 -13.28
C ALA A 55 -8.36 4.98 -12.71
N PRO A 56 -8.34 3.66 -13.03
CA PRO A 56 -7.24 2.80 -12.64
C PRO A 56 -5.90 3.34 -13.13
N VAL A 57 -4.90 3.34 -12.26
CA VAL A 57 -3.55 3.80 -12.57
C VAL A 57 -2.66 2.58 -12.75
N ARG A 58 -2.01 2.47 -13.91
CA ARG A 58 -0.93 1.49 -14.10
C ARG A 58 0.32 2.06 -13.45
N VAL A 59 0.89 1.31 -12.51
CA VAL A 59 2.09 1.68 -11.76
C VAL A 59 3.27 0.94 -12.36
N GLU A 60 4.24 1.69 -12.89
CA GLU A 60 5.43 1.14 -13.53
C GLU A 60 6.54 0.87 -12.50
N PRO A 61 7.52 0.00 -12.83
CA PRO A 61 8.67 -0.21 -11.97
C PRO A 61 9.49 1.07 -11.83
N GLY A 62 9.81 1.43 -10.59
CA GLY A 62 10.45 2.70 -10.23
C GLY A 62 9.48 3.81 -9.81
N ASP A 63 8.18 3.66 -10.07
CA ASP A 63 7.18 4.64 -9.63
C ASP A 63 7.02 4.62 -8.11
N CYS A 64 6.74 5.80 -7.55
CA CYS A 64 6.30 5.97 -6.17
C CYS A 64 4.88 6.54 -6.15
N VAL A 65 3.95 5.80 -5.56
CA VAL A 65 2.57 6.24 -5.35
C VAL A 65 2.35 6.63 -3.91
N LEU A 66 1.63 7.72 -3.70
CA LEU A 66 1.24 8.23 -2.38
C LEU A 66 -0.29 8.33 -2.35
N LEU A 67 -0.94 7.84 -1.29
CA LEU A 67 -2.35 8.10 -1.03
C LEU A 67 -2.45 9.01 0.21
N PRO A 68 -2.51 10.34 0.06
CA PRO A 68 -2.37 11.27 1.20
C PRO A 68 -3.42 11.10 2.29
N HIS A 69 -4.63 10.66 1.92
CA HIS A 69 -5.76 10.47 2.82
C HIS A 69 -6.03 9.00 3.18
N GLY A 70 -5.10 8.10 2.84
CA GLY A 70 -5.19 6.69 3.23
C GLY A 70 -6.44 5.97 2.74
N HIS A 71 -7.04 6.40 1.62
CA HIS A 71 -8.27 5.79 1.10
C HIS A 71 -8.13 4.29 0.87
N GLU A 72 -9.25 3.56 1.02
CA GLU A 72 -9.35 2.17 0.58
C GLU A 72 -8.93 2.08 -0.90
N HIS A 73 -8.16 1.05 -1.24
CA HIS A 73 -7.70 0.86 -2.60
C HIS A 73 -7.38 -0.62 -2.88
N VAL A 74 -7.41 -0.97 -4.16
CA VAL A 74 -7.02 -2.29 -4.67
C VAL A 74 -5.71 -2.18 -5.42
N MET A 75 -4.82 -3.15 -5.21
CA MET A 75 -3.65 -3.39 -6.03
C MET A 75 -3.79 -4.75 -6.71
N CYS A 76 -3.57 -4.85 -8.02
CA CYS A 76 -3.76 -6.12 -8.73
C CYS A 76 -2.87 -6.27 -9.97
N SER A 77 -2.57 -7.52 -10.35
CA SER A 77 -1.83 -7.82 -11.59
C SER A 77 -2.68 -7.60 -12.85
N SER A 78 -4.00 -7.68 -12.73
CA SER A 78 -4.96 -7.40 -13.80
C SER A 78 -6.27 -6.86 -13.21
N LEU A 79 -6.98 -6.03 -13.97
CA LEU A 79 -8.28 -5.46 -13.56
C LEU A 79 -9.40 -6.50 -13.52
N ASP A 80 -9.20 -7.68 -14.11
CA ASP A 80 -10.15 -8.80 -14.08
C ASP A 80 -10.03 -9.67 -12.81
N GLU A 81 -8.99 -9.45 -11.98
CA GLU A 81 -8.73 -10.25 -10.81
C GLU A 81 -9.58 -9.83 -9.61
N THR A 82 -10.27 -10.80 -9.01
CA THR A 82 -11.13 -10.55 -7.84
C THR A 82 -10.28 -10.24 -6.59
N PRO A 83 -10.46 -9.07 -5.95
CA PRO A 83 -9.65 -8.69 -4.79
C PRO A 83 -9.90 -9.54 -3.55
N ILE A 84 -8.83 -9.99 -2.91
CA ILE A 84 -8.84 -10.58 -1.56
C ILE A 84 -8.61 -9.46 -0.54
N ALA A 85 -9.33 -9.46 0.57
CA ALA A 85 -9.11 -8.49 1.64
C ALA A 85 -7.74 -8.72 2.32
N PHE A 86 -7.05 -7.62 2.66
CA PHE A 86 -5.75 -7.69 3.30
C PHE A 86 -5.78 -8.47 4.63
N GLU A 87 -6.79 -8.27 5.45
CA GLU A 87 -6.98 -8.98 6.73
C GLU A 87 -7.13 -10.49 6.52
N GLN A 88 -7.91 -10.87 5.50
CA GLN A 88 -8.10 -12.28 5.14
C GLN A 88 -6.77 -12.90 4.68
N LEU A 89 -5.97 -12.19 3.88
CA LEU A 89 -4.67 -12.67 3.44
C LEU A 89 -3.69 -12.82 4.62
N MET A 90 -3.63 -11.85 5.53
CA MET A 90 -2.76 -11.90 6.70
C MET A 90 -3.15 -13.05 7.62
N SER A 91 -4.45 -13.23 7.89
CA SER A 91 -4.97 -14.33 8.70
C SER A 91 -4.65 -15.70 8.09
N ALA A 92 -4.81 -15.86 6.77
CA ALA A 92 -4.48 -17.11 6.08
C ALA A 92 -2.99 -17.48 6.16
N GLN A 93 -2.10 -16.50 6.35
CA GLN A 93 -0.67 -16.72 6.53
C GLN A 93 -0.23 -16.77 8.01
N GLY A 94 -1.16 -16.64 8.95
CA GLY A 94 -0.84 -16.59 10.38
C GLY A 94 -0.07 -15.33 10.78
N ILE A 95 -0.20 -14.25 10.01
CA ILE A 95 0.49 -12.98 10.24
C ILE A 95 -0.45 -12.02 10.97
N GLU A 96 0.05 -11.40 12.04
CA GLU A 96 -0.62 -10.30 12.74
C GLU A 96 0.18 -9.00 12.51
N PRO A 97 -0.25 -8.13 11.57
CA PRO A 97 0.47 -6.90 11.28
C PRO A 97 0.51 -5.95 12.47
N ARG A 98 1.67 -5.34 12.72
CA ARG A 98 1.83 -4.31 13.75
C ARG A 98 2.37 -3.02 13.14
N LEU A 99 1.90 -1.90 13.66
CA LEU A 99 2.31 -0.55 13.21
C LEU A 99 3.68 -0.13 13.74
N ASP A 100 4.42 -1.01 14.42
CA ASP A 100 5.78 -0.75 14.92
C ASP A 100 6.82 -1.71 14.32
N THR A 101 6.36 -2.69 13.54
CA THR A 101 7.17 -3.80 13.07
C THR A 101 7.09 -3.87 11.56
N PRO A 102 8.24 -3.93 10.85
CA PRO A 102 8.21 -4.06 9.41
C PRO A 102 7.47 -5.32 8.94
N LEU A 103 6.50 -5.14 8.04
CA LEU A 103 5.71 -6.25 7.50
C LEU A 103 6.29 -6.75 6.19
N ALA A 104 6.70 -8.01 6.15
CA ALA A 104 7.11 -8.68 4.92
C ALA A 104 6.30 -9.95 4.67
N PHE A 105 5.75 -10.11 3.46
CA PHE A 105 5.04 -11.33 3.07
C PHE A 105 5.07 -11.55 1.56
N ARG A 106 4.75 -12.79 1.15
CA ARG A 106 4.58 -13.18 -0.25
C ARG A 106 3.18 -13.74 -0.47
N ALA A 107 2.54 -13.40 -1.60
CA ALA A 107 1.21 -13.91 -1.96
C ALA A 107 1.02 -14.02 -3.48
N GLY A 108 -0.14 -14.54 -3.90
CA GLY A 108 -0.49 -14.70 -5.31
C GLY A 108 -0.07 -16.03 -5.91
N GLY A 109 -0.01 -16.09 -7.25
CA GLY A 109 0.37 -17.25 -8.04
C GLY A 109 1.89 -17.40 -8.27
N GLN A 110 2.22 -18.24 -9.26
CA GLN A 110 3.61 -18.57 -9.66
C GLN A 110 4.09 -17.80 -10.90
N GLY A 111 3.31 -16.81 -11.36
CA GLY A 111 3.63 -16.00 -12.53
C GLY A 111 4.64 -14.88 -12.25
N PRO A 112 4.76 -13.92 -13.18
CA PRO A 112 5.61 -12.75 -13.03
C PRO A 112 5.35 -12.00 -11.72
N VAL A 113 6.41 -11.41 -11.13
CA VAL A 113 6.42 -10.92 -9.75
C VAL A 113 6.45 -9.40 -9.68
N SER A 114 5.50 -8.82 -8.96
CA SER A 114 5.52 -7.43 -8.50
C SER A 114 6.06 -7.36 -7.07
N ASP A 115 7.06 -6.53 -6.84
CA ASP A 115 7.58 -6.21 -5.51
C ASP A 115 7.17 -4.78 -5.12
N LEU A 116 6.68 -4.60 -3.91
CA LEU A 116 6.29 -3.29 -3.39
C LEU A 116 7.02 -3.04 -2.08
N TYR A 117 7.81 -1.98 -2.02
CA TYR A 117 8.22 -1.41 -0.75
C TYR A 117 7.12 -0.45 -0.31
N THR A 118 6.51 -0.71 0.84
CA THR A 118 5.44 0.12 1.36
C THR A 118 5.92 0.84 2.60
N GLY A 119 5.38 2.03 2.83
CA GLY A 119 5.35 2.58 4.16
C GLY A 119 4.04 3.30 4.43
N VAL A 120 3.81 3.62 5.69
CA VAL A 120 2.71 4.50 6.10
C VAL A 120 3.28 5.60 6.98
N VAL A 121 2.99 6.84 6.61
CA VAL A 121 3.23 8.00 7.46
C VAL A 121 1.98 8.24 8.30
N MET A 122 2.11 8.22 9.62
CA MET A 122 1.02 8.58 10.54
C MET A 122 1.18 10.04 10.96
N PHE A 123 0.06 10.76 11.08
CA PHE A 123 0.01 12.14 11.56
C PHE A 123 -0.61 12.13 12.97
N ARG A 124 -0.12 12.96 13.89
CA ARG A 124 -0.74 13.22 15.19
C ARG A 124 -1.26 14.64 15.26
#